data_AF-A0A7X4YHT6-F1
#
_entry.id   AF-A0A7X4YHT6-F1
#
_cell.length_a   1.000
_cell.length_b   1.000
_cell.length_c   1.000
_cell.angle_alpha   90.00
_cell.angle_beta   90.00
_cell.angle_gamma   90.00
#
_symmetry.space_group_name_H-M   'P 1'
#
loop_
_entity.id
_entity.type
_entity.pdbx_description
1 polymer ?
#
loop_
_entity_poly.entity_id
_entity_poly.type
_entity_poly.pdbx_seq_one_letter_code
_entity_poly.pdbx_strand_id
1 'polypeptide(L)'
;MKRTPWRFLASLFLGGLLCACASVPKSSATPREPVDVRLQRAVTHSFAKKTDLAHAEVDRVLEEAPLYRSAWILRACLFLEEGKLDAAARVAAHLRELAPEDPEPRMLAALIDQRRLRPQGRWLDAMRRAWFEAGRPNLDHNARMELLYPMQDTVAIVWARTEDVEDRFTAAMTGGHSAEQEQWLMDHVSGLRDPVMRLAAFEFFHRAVGPHAVVAARKRGRDLLRPEMASLAAESLHSDLPLLLLLGETSGNTPFTREELPELERIAELPRYRETDMARLSDEAQWRLESRGVRYPDWSFYWAAMGTRLLRAPLELLLRLEMAKEGLTPEERLRLGVAVWKLGGRIAEGNTSFEVLMGSKLMEQGALRKGDEAGRALAAAAAQRILEVSRVSSNLRPDLWPLPSFHREWLEAHLDDEVRLMETFVVR
;
A
#
# COMPACT_ATOMS: atom_id res chain seq x y z
N MET A 1 18.69 -16.18 -40.94
CA MET A 1 20.13 -15.91 -40.68
C MET A 1 20.19 -14.68 -39.77
N LYS A 2 20.71 -14.64 -38.53
CA LYS A 2 21.67 -15.42 -37.73
C LYS A 2 21.10 -15.48 -36.28
N ARG A 3 20.78 -16.68 -35.75
CA ARG A 3 21.52 -17.43 -34.68
C ARG A 3 21.83 -16.66 -33.38
N THR A 4 21.14 -17.06 -32.31
CA THR A 4 21.54 -17.01 -30.89
C THR A 4 22.80 -17.87 -30.62
N PRO A 5 23.52 -17.64 -29.50
CA PRO A 5 23.43 -18.56 -28.33
C PRO A 5 23.65 -17.84 -26.96
N TRP A 6 22.93 -18.10 -25.87
CA TRP A 6 23.11 -19.20 -24.90
C TRP A 6 24.58 -19.60 -24.61
N ARG A 7 25.17 -19.14 -23.49
CA ARG A 7 26.08 -19.91 -22.60
C ARG A 7 26.70 -19.04 -21.48
N PHE A 8 26.44 -19.45 -20.23
CA PHE A 8 27.32 -19.51 -19.04
C PHE A 8 26.37 -19.84 -17.85
N LEU A 9 25.93 -21.09 -17.62
CA LEU A 9 26.63 -22.19 -16.90
C LEU A 9 27.48 -21.67 -15.72
N ALA A 10 27.02 -21.81 -14.49
CA ALA A 10 27.07 -23.03 -13.66
C ALA A 10 28.47 -23.25 -13.06
N SER A 11 28.63 -22.82 -11.80
CA SER A 11 29.66 -23.30 -10.89
C SER A 11 29.29 -22.88 -9.47
N LEU A 12 28.88 -23.84 -8.64
CA LEU A 12 29.24 -23.98 -7.22
C LEU A 12 28.41 -25.11 -6.59
N PHE A 13 28.87 -26.34 -6.80
CA PHE A 13 28.63 -27.45 -5.89
C PHE A 13 29.92 -28.30 -5.84
N LEU A 14 30.32 -28.60 -4.59
CA LEU A 14 31.28 -29.60 -4.09
C LEU A 14 32.80 -29.41 -4.22
N GLY A 15 33.40 -29.33 -3.03
CA GLY A 15 34.77 -29.71 -2.68
C GLY A 15 35.17 -28.98 -1.40
N GLY A 16 35.53 -29.58 -0.27
CA GLY A 16 35.75 -30.97 0.11
C GLY A 16 36.07 -30.98 1.62
N LEU A 17 35.90 -32.15 2.22
CA LEU A 17 36.02 -32.46 3.64
C LEU A 17 37.50 -32.49 4.12
N LEU A 18 37.67 -32.24 5.44
CA LEU A 18 38.77 -32.63 6.35
C LEU A 18 39.94 -31.63 6.58
N CYS A 19 39.90 -30.97 7.75
CA CYS A 19 40.97 -31.05 8.74
C CYS A 19 40.47 -30.72 10.15
N ALA A 20 41.18 -31.26 11.14
CA ALA A 20 40.74 -31.59 12.49
C ALA A 20 40.76 -30.43 13.52
N CYS A 21 39.91 -30.60 14.54
CA CYS A 21 40.10 -30.29 15.95
C CYS A 21 40.67 -28.93 16.36
N ALA A 22 39.78 -27.99 16.62
CA ALA A 22 39.85 -27.16 17.82
C ALA A 22 38.43 -27.00 18.38
N SER A 23 38.12 -27.70 19.47
CA SER A 23 36.93 -27.47 20.26
C SER A 23 37.04 -26.10 20.92
N VAL A 24 36.63 -25.05 20.20
CA VAL A 24 36.39 -23.73 20.78
C VAL A 24 35.30 -23.91 21.84
N PRO A 25 35.50 -23.45 23.08
CA PRO A 25 34.44 -23.53 24.09
C PRO A 25 33.22 -22.80 23.55
N LYS A 26 32.12 -23.53 23.34
CA LYS A 26 30.81 -22.94 23.10
C LYS A 26 30.50 -22.07 24.32
N SER A 27 30.78 -20.78 24.19
CA SER A 27 30.33 -19.76 25.12
C SER A 27 28.83 -19.97 25.29
N SER A 28 28.40 -20.29 26.51
CA SER A 28 27.00 -20.40 26.91
C SER A 28 26.31 -19.03 27.01
N ALA A 29 26.91 -17.98 26.43
CA ALA A 29 26.24 -16.71 26.25
C ALA A 29 25.08 -16.93 25.27
N THR A 30 23.86 -16.81 25.80
CA THR A 30 22.65 -16.65 24.98
C THR A 30 22.96 -15.63 23.87
N PRO A 31 22.67 -15.95 22.59
CA PRO A 31 22.87 -15.01 21.50
C PRO A 31 22.25 -13.67 21.89
N ARG A 32 23.05 -12.59 21.88
CA ARG A 32 22.51 -11.25 22.13
C ARG A 32 21.47 -10.97 21.07
N GLU A 33 20.26 -10.66 21.52
CA GLU A 33 19.20 -10.23 20.62
C GLU A 33 19.66 -8.96 19.88
N PRO A 34 19.55 -8.90 18.53
CA PRO A 34 19.94 -7.73 17.76
C PRO A 34 19.22 -6.47 18.24
N VAL A 35 19.91 -5.33 18.17
CA VAL A 35 19.40 -4.02 18.59
C VAL A 35 18.07 -3.70 17.91
N ASP A 36 17.94 -3.99 16.63
CA ASP A 36 16.77 -3.67 15.81
C ASP A 36 15.52 -4.42 16.30
N VAL A 37 15.69 -5.66 16.76
CA VAL A 37 14.57 -6.46 17.30
C VAL A 37 14.07 -5.87 18.62
N ARG A 38 14.96 -5.36 19.49
CA ARG A 38 14.55 -4.68 20.72
C ARG A 38 13.88 -3.35 20.43
N LEU A 39 14.40 -2.60 19.46
CA LEU A 39 13.79 -1.35 19.06
C LEU A 39 12.38 -1.58 18.48
N GLN A 40 12.20 -2.63 17.67
CA GLN A 40 10.89 -3.03 17.19
C GLN A 40 9.92 -3.38 18.31
N ARG A 41 10.42 -4.06 19.35
CA ARG A 41 9.62 -4.37 20.53
C ARG A 41 9.23 -3.10 21.28
N ALA A 42 10.12 -2.12 21.38
CA ALA A 42 9.81 -0.82 21.98
C ALA A 42 8.70 -0.08 21.22
N VAL A 43 8.75 -0.07 19.88
CA VAL A 43 7.66 0.46 19.04
C VAL A 43 6.36 -0.29 19.32
N THR A 44 6.39 -1.62 19.29
CA THR A 44 5.21 -2.45 19.60
C THR A 44 4.62 -2.12 20.97
N HIS A 45 5.46 -1.89 21.98
CA HIS A 45 5.04 -1.47 23.31
C HIS A 45 4.43 -0.07 23.32
N SER A 46 5.01 0.89 22.60
CA SER A 46 4.47 2.25 22.43
C SER A 46 3.02 2.21 21.93
N PHE A 47 2.79 1.47 20.84
CA PHE A 47 1.46 1.36 20.24
C PHE A 47 0.47 0.54 21.03
N ALA A 48 0.95 -0.41 21.83
CA ALA A 48 0.15 -1.10 22.83
C ALA A 48 -0.12 -0.26 24.11
N LYS A 49 0.28 1.03 24.13
CA LYS A 49 0.20 1.94 25.29
C LYS A 49 0.92 1.40 26.55
N LYS A 50 1.96 0.60 26.36
CA LYS A 50 2.82 0.05 27.42
C LYS A 50 4.09 0.90 27.53
N THR A 51 3.91 2.17 27.88
CA THR A 51 4.96 3.19 27.80
C THR A 51 6.20 2.86 28.63
N ASP A 52 6.03 2.29 29.82
CA ASP A 52 7.16 1.89 30.68
C ASP A 52 8.03 0.81 30.02
N LEU A 53 7.40 -0.18 29.36
CA LEU A 53 8.13 -1.22 28.63
C LEU A 53 8.81 -0.66 27.38
N ALA A 54 8.19 0.31 26.71
CA ALA A 54 8.78 0.97 25.55
C ALA A 54 10.05 1.75 25.95
N HIS A 55 9.99 2.54 27.04
CA HIS A 55 11.16 3.24 27.59
C HIS A 55 12.25 2.27 28.01
N ALA A 56 11.92 1.18 28.72
CA ALA A 56 12.89 0.19 29.15
C ALA A 56 13.65 -0.47 27.98
N GLU A 57 12.95 -0.79 26.88
CA GLU A 57 13.61 -1.35 25.70
C GLU A 57 14.46 -0.29 24.97
N VAL A 58 14.00 0.96 24.88
CA VAL A 58 14.79 2.08 24.33
C VAL A 58 16.06 2.33 25.13
N ASP A 59 15.97 2.37 26.47
CA ASP A 59 17.11 2.61 27.35
C ASP A 59 18.16 1.51 27.18
N ARG A 60 17.77 0.23 27.12
CA ARG A 60 18.69 -0.88 26.82
C ARG A 60 19.36 -0.76 25.46
N VAL A 61 18.62 -0.32 24.44
CA VAL A 61 19.18 -0.07 23.11
C VAL A 61 20.22 1.04 23.18
N LEU A 62 19.93 2.14 23.88
CA LEU A 62 20.84 3.28 24.00
C LEU A 62 22.03 3.01 24.93
N GLU A 63 21.91 2.09 25.89
CA GLU A 63 23.04 1.59 26.68
C GLU A 63 24.03 0.80 25.81
N GLU A 64 23.51 -0.07 24.92
CA GLU A 64 24.33 -0.90 24.03
C GLU A 64 24.86 -0.12 22.82
N ALA A 65 24.05 0.78 22.27
CA ALA A 65 24.36 1.58 21.09
C ALA A 65 23.95 3.05 21.32
N PRO A 66 24.76 3.85 22.05
CA PRO A 66 24.44 5.23 22.43
C PRO A 66 24.23 6.20 21.27
N LEU A 67 24.75 5.87 20.10
CA LEU A 67 24.62 6.68 18.88
C LEU A 67 23.51 6.15 17.95
N TYR A 68 22.73 5.16 18.39
CA TYR A 68 21.68 4.55 17.56
C TYR A 68 20.49 5.49 17.41
N ARG A 69 20.48 6.18 16.27
CA ARG A 69 19.61 7.33 15.99
C ARG A 69 18.12 7.01 16.08
N SER A 70 17.69 5.88 15.55
CA SER A 70 16.28 5.47 15.56
C SER A 70 15.73 5.31 16.98
N ALA A 71 16.57 4.87 17.94
CA ALA A 71 16.18 4.79 19.34
C ALA A 71 16.01 6.17 19.98
N TRP A 72 16.84 7.15 19.63
CA TRP A 72 16.66 8.53 20.08
C TRP A 72 15.40 9.17 19.50
N ILE A 73 15.07 8.92 18.23
CA ILE A 73 13.81 9.39 17.62
C ILE A 73 12.61 8.76 18.33
N LEU A 74 12.62 7.44 18.56
CA LEU A 74 11.56 6.78 19.32
C LEU A 74 11.44 7.35 20.73
N ARG A 75 12.56 7.62 21.42
CA ARG A 75 12.57 8.25 22.75
C ARG A 75 11.88 9.61 22.74
N ALA A 76 12.17 10.46 21.75
CA ALA A 76 11.51 11.76 21.60
C ALA A 76 10.00 11.59 21.34
N CYS A 77 9.61 10.63 20.50
CA CYS A 77 8.21 10.33 20.20
C CYS A 77 7.44 9.83 21.43
N LEU A 78 8.06 8.96 22.24
CA LEU A 78 7.48 8.52 23.52
C LEU A 78 7.22 9.70 24.46
N PHE A 79 8.19 10.60 24.64
CA PHE A 79 8.00 11.79 25.47
C PHE A 79 6.94 12.74 24.92
N LEU A 80 6.83 12.86 23.59
CA LEU A 80 5.80 13.64 22.91
C LEU A 80 4.39 13.10 23.18
N GLU A 81 4.19 11.78 23.08
CA GLU A 81 2.92 11.11 23.39
C GLU A 81 2.54 11.23 24.87
N GLU A 82 3.53 11.21 25.77
CA GLU A 82 3.33 11.43 27.20
C GLU A 82 3.09 12.90 27.58
N GLY A 83 3.21 13.83 26.63
CA GLY A 83 3.13 15.28 26.90
C GLY A 83 4.34 15.84 27.68
N LYS A 84 5.43 15.08 27.81
CA LYS A 84 6.68 15.49 28.46
C LYS A 84 7.55 16.33 27.52
N LEU A 85 7.01 17.48 27.10
CA LEU A 85 7.59 18.31 26.01
C LEU A 85 9.03 18.76 26.28
N ASP A 86 9.41 19.05 27.53
CA ASP A 86 10.79 19.45 27.85
C ASP A 86 11.77 18.28 27.79
N ALA A 87 11.33 17.07 28.10
CA ALA A 87 12.15 15.87 27.93
C ALA A 87 12.34 15.57 26.42
N ALA A 88 11.27 15.68 25.63
CA ALA A 88 11.35 15.58 24.18
C ALA A 88 12.30 16.64 23.58
N ALA A 89 12.24 17.89 24.06
CA ALA A 89 13.11 18.97 23.59
C ALA A 89 14.59 18.70 23.86
N ARG A 90 14.94 18.13 25.03
CA ARG A 90 16.32 17.72 25.34
C ARG A 90 16.81 16.62 24.39
N VAL A 91 15.95 15.64 24.08
CA VAL A 91 16.29 14.58 23.12
C VAL A 91 16.48 15.15 21.71
N ALA A 92 15.60 16.05 21.26
CA ALA A 92 15.73 16.71 19.96
C ALA A 92 17.02 17.56 19.85
N ALA A 93 17.40 18.25 20.92
CA ALA A 93 18.67 18.99 20.98
C ALA A 93 19.87 18.04 20.88
N HIS A 94 19.87 16.93 21.61
CA HIS A 94 20.91 15.91 21.52
C HIS A 94 21.02 15.31 20.11
N LEU A 95 19.89 14.95 19.50
CA LEU A 95 19.84 14.48 18.12
C LEU A 95 20.45 15.48 17.13
N ARG A 96 20.22 16.78 17.34
CA ARG A 96 20.80 17.85 16.51
C ARG A 96 22.30 17.98 16.71
N GLU A 97 22.82 17.74 17.92
CA GLU A 97 24.27 17.71 18.17
C GLU A 97 24.92 16.50 17.48
N LEU A 98 24.28 15.33 17.56
CA LEU A 98 24.76 14.10 16.91
C LEU A 98 24.74 14.19 15.38
N ALA A 99 23.74 14.87 14.81
CA ALA A 99 23.60 15.01 13.38
C ALA A 99 22.99 16.37 12.97
N PRO A 100 23.83 17.42 12.85
CA PRO A 100 23.36 18.80 12.63
C PRO A 100 22.67 19.04 11.29
N GLU A 101 23.10 18.32 10.25
CA GLU A 101 22.60 18.46 8.88
C GLU A 101 21.28 17.73 8.66
N ASP A 102 20.91 16.85 9.59
CA ASP A 102 19.75 16.03 9.43
C ASP A 102 18.44 16.83 9.60
N PRO A 103 17.39 16.48 8.83
CA PRO A 103 16.11 17.15 8.93
C PRO A 103 15.27 16.74 10.16
N GLU A 104 15.39 15.50 10.63
CA GLU A 104 14.55 14.94 11.69
C GLU A 104 14.64 15.70 13.02
N PRO A 105 15.83 16.11 13.52
CA PRO A 105 15.92 16.90 14.75
C PRO A 105 15.22 18.26 14.63
N ARG A 106 15.30 18.91 13.46
CA ARG A 106 14.61 20.19 13.19
C ARG A 106 13.09 20.00 13.15
N MET A 107 12.63 18.94 12.51
CA MET A 107 11.21 18.60 12.45
C MET A 107 10.65 18.22 13.82
N LEU A 108 11.40 17.46 14.64
CA LEU A 108 11.03 17.18 16.04
C LEU A 108 10.91 18.47 16.87
N ALA A 109 11.88 19.38 16.75
CA ALA A 109 11.83 20.65 17.46
C ALA A 109 10.57 21.47 17.09
N ALA A 110 10.28 21.58 15.79
CA ALA A 110 9.07 22.25 15.31
C ALA A 110 7.80 21.56 15.81
N LEU A 111 7.74 20.22 15.79
CA LEU A 111 6.60 19.46 16.31
C LEU A 111 6.39 19.70 17.81
N ILE A 112 7.46 19.73 18.60
CA ILE A 112 7.40 20.05 20.03
C ILE A 112 6.83 21.45 20.25
N ASP A 113 7.27 22.44 19.47
CA ASP A 113 6.76 23.81 19.58
C ASP A 113 5.27 23.90 19.17
N GLN A 114 4.84 23.18 18.13
CA GLN A 114 3.41 23.07 17.79
C GLN A 114 2.60 22.46 18.94
N ARG A 115 3.12 21.42 19.61
CA ARG A 115 2.47 20.80 20.77
C ARG A 115 2.43 21.71 22.00
N ARG A 116 3.44 22.58 22.20
CA ARG A 116 3.40 23.62 23.25
C ARG A 116 2.30 24.65 22.98
N LEU A 117 2.17 25.08 21.73
CA LEU A 117 1.16 26.07 21.33
C LEU A 117 -0.26 25.49 21.38
N ARG A 118 -0.44 24.23 21.01
CA ARG A 118 -1.74 23.55 20.96
C ARG A 118 -1.66 22.14 21.56
N PRO A 119 -1.62 22.00 22.89
CA PRO A 119 -1.46 20.70 23.55
C PRO A 119 -2.59 19.70 23.27
N GLN A 120 -3.79 20.18 22.96
CA GLN A 120 -4.96 19.36 22.63
C GLN A 120 -5.32 19.40 21.15
N GLY A 121 -4.46 19.98 20.29
CA GLY A 121 -4.68 19.99 18.85
C GLY A 121 -4.48 18.60 18.23
N ARG A 122 -5.02 18.41 17.03
CA ARG A 122 -4.81 17.22 16.18
C ARG A 122 -3.32 17.02 15.90
N TRP A 123 -2.84 15.79 16.03
CA TRP A 123 -1.47 15.43 15.68
C TRP A 123 -1.16 15.65 14.20
N LEU A 124 -2.12 15.37 13.33
CA LEU A 124 -1.96 15.56 11.89
C LEU A 124 -1.67 17.03 11.54
N ASP A 125 -2.39 17.96 12.17
CA ASP A 125 -2.17 19.40 11.99
C ASP A 125 -0.82 19.86 12.55
N ALA A 126 -0.42 19.35 13.71
CA ALA A 126 0.86 19.66 14.33
C ALA A 126 2.03 19.16 13.47
N MET A 127 1.94 17.91 12.98
CA MET A 127 2.94 17.30 12.09
C MET A 127 3.06 18.07 10.78
N ARG A 128 1.93 18.42 10.16
CA ARG A 128 1.89 19.22 8.93
C ARG A 128 2.60 20.56 9.11
N ARG A 129 2.26 21.30 10.17
CA ARG A 129 2.91 22.60 10.48
C ARG A 129 4.41 22.44 10.74
N ALA A 130 4.79 21.43 11.54
CA ALA A 130 6.18 21.15 11.85
C ALA A 130 7.00 20.85 10.59
N TRP A 131 6.45 20.07 9.66
CA TRP A 131 7.12 19.76 8.39
C TRP A 131 7.26 20.99 7.48
N PHE A 132 6.25 21.86 7.41
CA PHE A 132 6.37 23.14 6.71
C PHE A 132 7.43 24.05 7.35
N GLU A 133 7.45 24.16 8.68
CA GLU A 133 8.44 24.96 9.43
C GLU A 133 9.86 24.41 9.28
N ALA A 134 10.02 23.09 9.17
CA ALA A 134 11.29 22.44 8.88
C ALA A 134 11.76 22.60 7.42
N GLY A 135 10.94 23.20 6.54
CA GLY A 135 11.27 23.44 5.13
C GLY A 135 10.90 22.31 4.19
N ARG A 136 9.97 21.43 4.57
CA ARG A 136 9.55 20.23 3.82
C ARG A 136 10.74 19.34 3.43
N PRO A 137 11.57 18.91 4.38
CA PRO A 137 12.70 18.06 4.08
C PRO A 137 12.27 16.75 3.42
N ASN A 138 13.15 16.21 2.57
CA ASN A 138 13.01 14.86 2.03
C ASN A 138 13.63 13.86 3.01
N LEU A 139 12.78 13.10 3.71
CA LEU A 139 13.23 12.09 4.68
C LEU A 139 13.56 10.74 4.03
N ASP A 140 13.35 10.60 2.72
CA ASP A 140 13.64 9.36 1.98
C ASP A 140 15.15 9.15 1.77
N HIS A 141 15.95 10.21 1.86
CA HIS A 141 17.41 10.17 1.63
C HIS A 141 18.17 9.47 2.77
N ASN A 142 17.52 9.22 3.91
CA ASN A 142 18.13 8.54 5.04
C ASN A 142 17.96 7.03 4.93
N ALA A 143 18.70 6.43 3.99
CA ALA A 143 18.90 4.96 3.88
C ALA A 143 19.50 4.31 5.16
N ARG A 144 19.83 5.12 6.18
CA ARG A 144 20.37 4.71 7.49
C ARG A 144 19.31 4.57 8.58
N MET A 145 18.08 5.00 8.32
CA MET A 145 16.96 4.75 9.23
C MET A 145 16.35 3.41 8.84
N GLU A 146 16.79 2.35 9.53
CA GLU A 146 16.12 1.06 9.48
C GLU A 146 14.66 1.27 9.86
N LEU A 147 13.75 0.86 8.97
CA LEU A 147 12.32 0.94 9.19
C LEU A 147 12.00 0.39 10.57
N LEU A 148 11.39 1.21 11.42
CA LEU A 148 10.90 0.86 12.76
C LEU A 148 9.66 -0.06 12.71
N TYR A 149 9.42 -0.67 11.56
CA TYR A 149 8.26 -1.47 11.20
C TYR A 149 8.64 -2.53 10.14
N PRO A 150 9.15 -3.71 10.51
CA PRO A 150 8.68 -4.88 9.81
C PRO A 150 7.17 -4.97 10.10
N MET A 151 6.37 -4.89 9.03
CA MET A 151 4.96 -5.31 9.09
C MET A 151 4.91 -6.67 9.77
N GLN A 152 3.91 -6.89 10.62
CA GLN A 152 3.76 -8.23 11.17
C GLN A 152 3.57 -9.20 10.01
N ASP A 153 4.02 -10.44 10.17
CA ASP A 153 3.61 -11.49 9.25
C ASP A 153 2.15 -11.82 9.55
N THR A 154 1.26 -10.92 9.13
CA THR A 154 -0.20 -10.95 9.34
C THR A 154 -0.74 -12.26 8.80
N VAL A 155 -0.23 -12.72 7.66
CA VAL A 155 -0.61 -14.01 7.08
C VAL A 155 -0.24 -15.14 8.03
N ALA A 156 1.01 -15.26 8.49
CA ALA A 156 1.41 -16.32 9.41
C ALA A 156 0.64 -16.28 10.75
N ILE A 157 0.43 -15.07 11.30
CA ILE A 157 -0.32 -14.84 12.55
C ILE A 157 -1.75 -15.37 12.44
N VAL A 158 -2.44 -15.05 11.34
CA VAL A 158 -3.83 -15.47 11.11
C VAL A 158 -3.88 -16.97 10.80
N TRP A 159 -2.98 -17.46 9.95
CA TRP A 159 -2.95 -18.88 9.56
C TRP A 159 -2.75 -19.82 10.74
N ALA A 160 -1.95 -19.40 11.72
CA ALA A 160 -1.69 -20.16 12.94
C ALA A 160 -2.89 -20.22 13.91
N ARG A 161 -3.93 -19.40 13.72
CA ARG A 161 -5.00 -19.19 14.71
C ARG A 161 -6.41 -19.47 14.22
N THR A 162 -6.64 -19.56 12.92
CA THR A 162 -7.97 -19.82 12.36
C THR A 162 -7.89 -20.63 11.07
N GLU A 163 -8.94 -21.38 10.80
CA GLU A 163 -9.23 -22.02 9.50
C GLU A 163 -10.36 -21.32 8.74
N ASP A 164 -10.94 -20.24 9.30
CA ASP A 164 -11.96 -19.45 8.63
C ASP A 164 -11.39 -18.81 7.35
N VAL A 165 -12.07 -19.05 6.22
CA VAL A 165 -11.61 -18.63 4.90
C VAL A 165 -11.65 -17.12 4.72
N GLU A 166 -12.62 -16.42 5.31
CA GLU A 166 -12.72 -14.96 5.16
C GLU A 166 -11.61 -14.25 5.92
N ASP A 167 -11.27 -14.73 7.12
CA ASP A 167 -10.16 -14.17 7.90
C ASP A 167 -8.82 -14.42 7.23
N ARG A 168 -8.62 -15.65 6.72
CA ARG A 168 -7.43 -16.02 5.94
C ARG A 168 -7.33 -15.23 4.64
N PHE A 169 -8.45 -15.02 3.95
CA PHE A 169 -8.50 -14.22 2.74
C PHE A 169 -8.20 -12.75 3.04
N THR A 170 -8.81 -12.18 4.09
CA THR A 170 -8.52 -10.81 4.56
C THR A 170 -7.03 -10.64 4.86
N ALA A 171 -6.41 -11.60 5.53
CA ALA A 171 -4.96 -11.57 5.78
C ALA A 171 -4.15 -11.64 4.48
N ALA A 172 -4.54 -12.47 3.52
CA ALA A 172 -3.85 -12.58 2.24
C ALA A 172 -3.91 -11.30 1.39
N MET A 173 -4.97 -10.49 1.54
CA MET A 173 -5.07 -9.17 0.90
C MET A 173 -4.02 -8.18 1.39
N THR A 174 -3.40 -8.43 2.55
CA THR A 174 -2.29 -7.60 3.07
C THR A 174 -0.96 -7.85 2.35
N GLY A 175 -0.89 -8.90 1.52
CA GLY A 175 0.32 -9.33 0.83
C GLY A 175 1.08 -10.44 1.58
N GLY A 176 2.22 -10.88 1.03
CA GLY A 176 3.14 -11.79 1.72
C GLY A 176 2.73 -13.27 1.83
N HIS A 177 1.60 -13.68 1.24
CA HIS A 177 1.19 -15.09 1.24
C HIS A 177 2.05 -15.95 0.31
N SER A 178 2.23 -17.22 0.67
CA SER A 178 2.92 -18.22 -0.15
C SER A 178 2.03 -18.77 -1.27
N ALA A 179 2.63 -19.48 -2.23
CA ALA A 179 1.87 -20.15 -3.29
C ALA A 179 0.94 -21.24 -2.74
N GLU A 180 1.33 -21.92 -1.66
CA GLU A 180 0.52 -22.94 -0.99
C GLU A 180 -0.70 -22.32 -0.29
N GLN A 181 -0.51 -21.18 0.37
CA GLN A 181 -1.60 -20.42 1.01
C GLN A 181 -2.58 -19.88 -0.04
N GLU A 182 -2.04 -19.37 -1.14
CA GLU A 182 -2.85 -18.95 -2.28
C GLU A 182 -3.66 -20.10 -2.88
N GLN A 183 -3.06 -21.27 -3.06
CA GLN A 183 -3.76 -22.48 -3.51
C GLN A 183 -4.87 -22.88 -2.54
N TRP A 184 -4.61 -22.83 -1.22
CA TRP A 184 -5.62 -23.12 -0.20
C TRP A 184 -6.82 -22.18 -0.32
N LEU A 185 -6.59 -20.87 -0.49
CA LEU A 185 -7.68 -19.89 -0.63
C LEU A 185 -8.57 -20.19 -1.84
N MET A 186 -7.98 -20.64 -2.95
CA MET A 186 -8.74 -21.03 -4.14
C MET A 186 -9.62 -22.24 -3.90
N ASP A 187 -9.09 -23.26 -3.23
CA ASP A 187 -9.83 -24.48 -2.94
C ASP A 187 -10.98 -24.25 -1.95
N HIS A 188 -10.95 -23.11 -1.21
CA HIS A 188 -11.95 -22.74 -0.22
C HIS A 188 -12.79 -21.51 -0.63
N VAL A 189 -12.65 -21.00 -1.85
CA VAL A 189 -13.32 -19.75 -2.30
C VAL A 189 -14.84 -19.79 -2.14
N SER A 190 -15.46 -20.97 -2.28
CA SER A 190 -16.90 -21.17 -2.11
C SER A 190 -17.38 -20.95 -0.65
N GLY A 191 -16.46 -20.98 0.31
CA GLY A 191 -16.73 -20.68 1.72
C GLY A 191 -16.79 -19.19 2.06
N LEU A 192 -16.42 -18.29 1.13
CA LEU A 192 -16.62 -16.85 1.32
C LEU A 192 -18.12 -16.57 1.34
N ARG A 193 -18.62 -15.86 2.37
CA ARG A 193 -20.05 -15.55 2.55
C ARG A 193 -20.35 -14.11 2.22
N ASP A 194 -19.46 -13.20 2.59
CA ASP A 194 -19.58 -11.77 2.32
C ASP A 194 -19.47 -11.48 0.81
N PRO A 195 -20.48 -10.86 0.18
CA PRO A 195 -20.44 -10.45 -1.23
C PRO A 195 -19.23 -9.58 -1.58
N VAL A 196 -18.79 -8.71 -0.67
CA VAL A 196 -17.62 -7.85 -0.88
C VAL A 196 -16.34 -8.70 -0.96
N MET A 197 -16.22 -9.71 -0.10
CA MET A 197 -15.08 -10.62 -0.11
C MET A 197 -15.08 -11.53 -1.34
N ARG A 198 -16.25 -11.96 -1.82
CA ARG A 198 -16.37 -12.70 -3.09
C ARG A 198 -15.93 -11.87 -4.29
N LEU A 199 -16.34 -10.61 -4.31
CA LEU A 199 -15.92 -9.65 -5.35
C LEU A 199 -14.41 -9.42 -5.32
N ALA A 200 -13.84 -9.18 -4.13
CA ALA A 200 -12.40 -9.06 -3.94
C ALA A 200 -11.66 -10.34 -4.35
N ALA A 201 -12.20 -11.53 -4.04
CA ALA A 201 -11.64 -12.81 -4.46
C ALA A 201 -11.65 -12.98 -5.98
N PHE A 202 -12.74 -12.58 -6.64
CA PHE A 202 -12.83 -12.64 -8.10
C PHE A 202 -11.70 -11.84 -8.77
N GLU A 203 -11.41 -10.64 -8.27
CA GLU A 203 -10.32 -9.81 -8.76
C GLU A 203 -8.94 -10.30 -8.33
N PHE A 204 -8.78 -10.72 -7.07
CA PHE A 204 -7.52 -11.26 -6.55
C PHE A 204 -7.02 -12.40 -7.46
N PHE A 205 -7.93 -13.29 -7.88
CA PHE A 205 -7.62 -14.36 -8.81
C PHE A 205 -7.47 -13.92 -10.27
N HIS A 206 -7.72 -12.67 -10.64
CA HIS A 206 -7.56 -12.15 -12.00
C HIS A 206 -6.09 -12.06 -12.47
N ARG A 207 -5.12 -12.07 -11.54
CA ARG A 207 -3.69 -12.03 -11.90
C ARG A 207 -3.24 -13.26 -12.71
N ALA A 208 -2.86 -13.08 -13.96
CA ALA A 208 -2.29 -14.13 -14.81
C ALA A 208 -0.74 -14.26 -14.69
N VAL A 209 -0.18 -14.03 -13.50
CA VAL A 209 1.28 -14.01 -13.28
C VAL A 209 1.70 -15.06 -12.25
N GLY A 210 2.63 -15.94 -12.59
CA GLY A 210 3.18 -16.95 -11.67
C GLY A 210 3.39 -18.31 -12.34
N PRO A 211 3.77 -19.33 -11.57
CA PRO A 211 3.88 -20.70 -12.07
C PRO A 211 2.55 -21.16 -12.69
N HIS A 212 2.62 -22.02 -13.72
CA HIS A 212 1.44 -22.48 -14.46
C HIS A 212 0.34 -23.08 -13.58
N ALA A 213 0.71 -23.80 -12.52
CA ALA A 213 -0.24 -24.38 -11.56
C ALA A 213 -1.07 -23.29 -10.84
N VAL A 214 -0.43 -22.21 -10.41
CA VAL A 214 -1.08 -21.06 -9.77
C VAL A 214 -2.02 -20.36 -10.74
N VAL A 215 -1.60 -20.18 -12.00
CA VAL A 215 -2.43 -19.57 -13.05
C VAL A 215 -3.69 -20.41 -13.34
N ALA A 216 -3.54 -21.73 -13.43
CA ALA A 216 -4.67 -22.64 -13.63
C ALA A 216 -5.63 -22.62 -12.44
N ALA A 217 -5.12 -22.61 -11.22
CA ALA A 217 -5.93 -22.56 -10.02
C ALA A 217 -6.68 -21.22 -9.87
N ARG A 218 -6.01 -20.09 -10.16
CA ARG A 218 -6.64 -18.77 -10.28
C ARG A 218 -7.80 -18.76 -11.28
N LYS A 219 -7.59 -19.35 -12.46
CA LYS A 219 -8.65 -19.48 -13.46
C LYS A 219 -9.85 -20.24 -12.91
N ARG A 220 -9.65 -21.36 -12.20
CA ARG A 220 -10.75 -22.11 -11.57
C ARG A 220 -11.53 -21.25 -10.56
N GLY A 221 -10.84 -20.55 -9.66
CA GLY A 221 -11.48 -19.65 -8.69
C GLY A 221 -12.33 -18.58 -9.36
N ARG A 222 -11.84 -17.97 -10.44
CA ARG A 222 -12.62 -17.01 -11.24
C ARG A 222 -13.82 -17.63 -11.93
N ASP A 223 -13.63 -18.79 -12.56
CA ASP A 223 -14.70 -19.46 -13.29
C ASP A 223 -15.84 -19.87 -12.35
N LEU A 224 -15.54 -20.19 -11.09
CA LEU A 224 -16.53 -20.47 -10.04
C LEU A 224 -17.35 -19.23 -9.64
N LEU A 225 -16.71 -18.08 -9.50
CA LEU A 225 -17.35 -16.83 -9.08
C LEU A 225 -18.03 -16.09 -10.26
N ARG A 226 -17.63 -16.35 -11.50
CA ARG A 226 -18.09 -15.61 -12.69
C ARG A 226 -19.61 -15.55 -12.83
N PRO A 227 -20.40 -16.63 -12.67
CA PRO A 227 -21.85 -16.55 -12.83
C PRO A 227 -22.51 -15.58 -11.85
N GLU A 228 -22.07 -15.59 -10.60
CA GLU A 228 -22.52 -14.67 -9.56
C GLU A 228 -22.13 -13.23 -9.90
N MET A 229 -20.87 -13.00 -10.28
CA MET A 229 -20.38 -11.68 -10.67
C MET A 229 -21.11 -11.12 -11.90
N ALA A 230 -21.40 -11.95 -12.89
CA ALA A 230 -22.15 -11.56 -14.08
C ALA A 230 -23.60 -11.15 -13.74
N SER A 231 -24.25 -11.88 -12.81
CA SER A 231 -25.58 -11.51 -12.32
C SER A 231 -25.56 -10.16 -11.60
N LEU A 232 -24.58 -9.94 -10.71
CA LEU A 232 -24.42 -8.67 -9.99
C LEU A 232 -24.10 -7.51 -10.93
N ALA A 233 -23.27 -7.75 -11.95
CA ALA A 233 -22.90 -6.74 -12.94
C ALA A 233 -24.08 -6.29 -13.80
N ALA A 234 -25.01 -7.19 -14.11
CA ALA A 234 -26.19 -6.88 -14.93
C ALA A 234 -27.14 -5.89 -14.24
N GLU A 235 -27.19 -5.90 -12.90
CA GLU A 235 -28.05 -5.03 -12.09
C GLU A 235 -27.30 -3.81 -11.53
N SER A 236 -25.98 -3.75 -11.72
CA SER A 236 -25.13 -2.72 -11.14
C SER A 236 -25.29 -1.36 -11.82
N LEU A 237 -25.34 -0.31 -11.01
CA LEU A 237 -25.20 1.09 -11.44
C LEU A 237 -23.73 1.56 -11.48
N HIS A 238 -22.79 0.67 -11.15
CA HIS A 238 -21.37 0.93 -11.04
C HIS A 238 -20.59 0.28 -12.19
N SER A 239 -19.65 1.03 -12.78
CA SER A 239 -18.85 0.56 -13.92
C SER A 239 -17.76 -0.44 -13.54
N ASP A 240 -17.31 -0.51 -12.30
CA ASP A 240 -16.16 -1.31 -11.87
C ASP A 240 -16.29 -2.81 -12.13
N LEU A 241 -17.37 -3.45 -11.68
CA LEU A 241 -17.57 -4.89 -11.86
C LEU A 241 -17.85 -5.29 -13.32
N PRO A 242 -18.75 -4.64 -14.07
CA PRO A 242 -18.89 -4.87 -15.50
C PRO A 242 -17.58 -4.69 -16.27
N LEU A 243 -16.79 -3.66 -15.94
CA LEU A 243 -15.48 -3.44 -16.56
C LEU A 243 -14.51 -4.56 -16.25
N LEU A 244 -14.47 -5.02 -14.99
CA LEU A 244 -13.63 -6.15 -14.60
C LEU A 244 -14.02 -7.43 -15.34
N LEU A 245 -15.31 -7.68 -15.57
CA LEU A 245 -15.78 -8.84 -16.35
C LEU A 245 -15.37 -8.73 -17.83
N LEU A 246 -15.54 -7.56 -18.44
CA LEU A 246 -15.16 -7.31 -19.83
C LEU A 246 -13.65 -7.53 -20.05
N LEU A 247 -12.82 -7.03 -19.15
CA LEU A 247 -11.36 -7.14 -19.24
C LEU A 247 -10.84 -8.49 -18.71
N GLY A 248 -11.68 -9.17 -17.91
CA GLY A 248 -11.44 -10.36 -17.11
C GLY A 248 -10.87 -11.58 -17.84
N GLU A 249 -11.13 -11.65 -19.14
CA GLU A 249 -10.91 -12.84 -19.97
C GLU A 249 -9.79 -12.67 -20.99
N THR A 250 -9.30 -11.44 -21.13
CA THR A 250 -8.34 -11.04 -22.15
C THR A 250 -7.06 -10.53 -21.51
N SER A 251 -5.90 -10.82 -22.11
CA SER A 251 -4.63 -10.25 -21.67
C SER A 251 -4.62 -8.74 -21.94
N GLY A 252 -3.96 -7.96 -21.07
CA GLY A 252 -3.66 -6.54 -21.32
C GLY A 252 -2.90 -6.29 -22.64
N ASN A 253 -2.27 -7.34 -23.20
CA ASN A 253 -1.58 -7.29 -24.50
C ASN A 253 -2.49 -7.61 -25.71
N THR A 254 -3.79 -7.82 -25.48
CA THR A 254 -4.77 -8.11 -26.55
C THR A 254 -5.55 -6.82 -26.88
N PRO A 255 -5.59 -6.40 -28.17
CA PRO A 255 -6.36 -5.22 -28.57
C PRO A 255 -7.86 -5.42 -28.32
N PHE A 256 -8.63 -4.33 -28.31
CA PHE A 256 -10.08 -4.41 -28.28
C PHE A 256 -10.63 -5.02 -29.57
N THR A 257 -11.53 -5.98 -29.42
CA THR A 257 -12.35 -6.51 -30.50
C THR A 257 -13.51 -5.54 -30.78
N ARG A 258 -14.10 -5.67 -31.98
CA ARG A 258 -15.29 -4.89 -32.36
C ARG A 258 -16.50 -5.21 -31.50
N GLU A 259 -16.56 -6.43 -30.96
CA GLU A 259 -17.66 -6.93 -30.12
C GLU A 259 -17.60 -6.35 -28.70
N GLU A 260 -16.40 -6.03 -28.20
CA GLU A 260 -16.21 -5.43 -26.87
C GLU A 260 -16.52 -3.93 -26.83
N LEU A 261 -16.46 -3.22 -27.98
CA LEU A 261 -16.65 -1.77 -28.01
C LEU A 261 -18.07 -1.34 -27.57
N PRO A 262 -19.17 -1.92 -28.07
CA PRO A 262 -20.51 -1.61 -27.58
C PRO A 262 -20.68 -1.85 -26.08
N GLU A 263 -20.05 -2.90 -25.55
CA GLU A 263 -20.13 -3.22 -24.13
C GLU A 263 -19.36 -2.19 -23.29
N LEU A 264 -18.17 -1.76 -23.73
CA LEU A 264 -17.42 -0.69 -23.07
C LEU A 264 -18.19 0.64 -23.09
N GLU A 265 -18.87 0.96 -24.20
CA GLU A 265 -19.74 2.14 -24.29
C GLU A 265 -20.90 2.05 -23.29
N ARG A 266 -21.58 0.91 -23.22
CA ARG A 266 -22.64 0.66 -22.23
C ARG A 266 -22.14 0.87 -20.80
N ILE A 267 -20.98 0.30 -20.47
CA ILE A 267 -20.33 0.45 -19.14
C ILE A 267 -19.98 1.91 -18.88
N ALA A 268 -19.52 2.64 -19.90
CA ALA A 268 -19.21 4.06 -19.83
C ALA A 268 -20.46 4.96 -19.74
N GLU A 269 -21.68 4.45 -19.86
CA GLU A 269 -22.91 5.21 -19.55
C GLU A 269 -23.40 5.02 -18.11
N LEU A 270 -22.86 4.04 -17.35
CA LEU A 270 -23.23 3.84 -15.95
C LEU A 270 -22.83 5.04 -15.09
N PRO A 271 -23.68 5.50 -14.14
CA PRO A 271 -23.51 6.81 -13.50
C PRO A 271 -22.31 6.93 -12.56
N ARG A 272 -21.80 5.82 -12.02
CA ARG A 272 -20.75 5.81 -11.00
C ARG A 272 -19.68 4.78 -11.33
N TYR A 273 -18.46 4.97 -10.85
CA TYR A 273 -17.43 3.96 -10.99
C TYR A 273 -17.58 2.82 -9.97
N ARG A 274 -17.74 3.15 -8.67
CA ARG A 274 -17.90 2.19 -7.56
C ARG A 274 -18.60 2.81 -6.35
N GLU A 275 -19.04 1.98 -5.42
CA GLU A 275 -19.69 2.40 -4.15
C GLU A 275 -18.80 2.22 -2.91
N THR A 276 -17.60 1.66 -3.08
CA THR A 276 -16.82 1.15 -1.96
C THR A 276 -16.25 2.24 -1.02
N ASP A 277 -16.75 2.25 0.21
CA ASP A 277 -16.23 3.06 1.32
C ASP A 277 -14.99 2.42 1.96
N MET A 278 -13.84 3.11 1.87
CA MET A 278 -12.57 2.64 2.42
C MET A 278 -12.54 2.56 3.93
N ALA A 279 -13.18 3.51 4.63
CA ALA A 279 -13.19 3.53 6.07
C ALA A 279 -13.92 2.29 6.59
N ARG A 280 -15.09 1.98 6.03
CA ARG A 280 -15.85 0.76 6.35
C ARG A 280 -15.04 -0.52 6.11
N LEU A 281 -14.39 -0.64 4.95
CA LEU A 281 -13.56 -1.82 4.65
C LEU A 281 -12.39 -1.97 5.62
N SER A 282 -11.78 -0.86 6.02
CA SER A 282 -10.67 -0.88 6.95
C SER A 282 -11.10 -1.25 8.36
N ASP A 283 -12.25 -0.74 8.83
CA ASP A 283 -12.84 -1.10 10.11
C ASP A 283 -13.18 -2.61 10.16
N GLU A 284 -13.75 -3.15 9.08
CA GLU A 284 -14.04 -4.58 8.96
C GLU A 284 -12.76 -5.43 8.96
N ALA A 285 -11.75 -5.02 8.19
CA ALA A 285 -10.46 -5.70 8.15
C ALA A 285 -9.73 -5.64 9.50
N GLN A 286 -9.74 -4.47 10.16
CA GLN A 286 -9.16 -4.29 11.48
C GLN A 286 -9.83 -5.21 12.49
N TRP A 287 -11.17 -5.21 12.56
CA TRP A 287 -11.91 -6.08 13.48
C TRP A 287 -11.56 -7.55 13.28
N ARG A 288 -11.56 -8.04 12.04
CA ARG A 288 -11.19 -9.43 11.72
C ARG A 288 -9.78 -9.75 12.15
N LEU A 289 -8.80 -8.93 11.77
CA LEU A 289 -7.38 -9.20 12.01
C LEU A 289 -7.00 -9.06 13.49
N GLU A 290 -7.53 -8.06 14.20
CA GLU A 290 -7.33 -7.90 15.64
C GLU A 290 -7.93 -9.06 16.44
N SER A 291 -9.10 -9.58 16.05
CA SER A 291 -9.69 -10.77 16.67
C SER A 291 -8.82 -12.02 16.55
N ARG A 292 -7.87 -12.02 15.59
CA ARG A 292 -6.85 -13.07 15.38
C ARG A 292 -5.48 -12.68 15.91
N GLY A 293 -5.38 -11.60 16.67
CA GLY A 293 -4.16 -11.22 17.37
C GLY A 293 -3.11 -10.49 16.52
N VAL A 294 -3.47 -10.03 15.31
CA VAL A 294 -2.72 -8.96 14.61
C VAL A 294 -2.85 -7.70 15.47
N ARG A 295 -1.76 -6.96 15.70
CA ARG A 295 -1.78 -5.80 16.61
C ARG A 295 -1.60 -4.49 15.86
N TYR A 296 -2.26 -3.45 16.35
CA TYR A 296 -2.09 -2.08 15.90
C TYR A 296 -0.68 -1.51 16.21
N PRO A 297 -0.11 -0.66 15.33
CA PRO A 297 -0.61 -0.31 14.02
C PRO A 297 -0.05 -1.34 13.04
N ASP A 298 -0.91 -1.89 12.22
CA ASP A 298 -0.41 -2.56 11.05
C ASP A 298 -1.05 -1.91 9.84
N TRP A 299 -0.19 -1.41 8.95
CA TRP A 299 -0.61 -1.02 7.61
C TRP A 299 -1.33 -2.17 6.90
N SER A 300 -1.22 -3.41 7.38
CA SER A 300 -2.09 -4.52 7.02
C SER A 300 -3.58 -4.16 6.96
N PHE A 301 -4.12 -3.32 7.85
CA PHE A 301 -5.57 -2.98 7.79
C PHE A 301 -5.89 -2.12 6.57
N TYR A 302 -5.03 -1.15 6.29
CA TYR A 302 -5.09 -0.34 5.07
C TYR A 302 -4.89 -1.20 3.83
N TRP A 303 -3.89 -2.09 3.83
CA TRP A 303 -3.61 -2.97 2.68
C TRP A 303 -4.70 -3.99 2.44
N ALA A 304 -5.34 -4.54 3.48
CA ALA A 304 -6.51 -5.39 3.35
C ALA A 304 -7.66 -4.62 2.69
N ALA A 305 -7.97 -3.42 3.18
CA ALA A 305 -9.01 -2.56 2.61
C ALA A 305 -8.70 -2.19 1.14
N MET A 306 -7.45 -1.80 0.86
CA MET A 306 -7.01 -1.49 -0.51
C MET A 306 -7.06 -2.71 -1.41
N GLY A 307 -6.69 -3.89 -0.91
CA GLY A 307 -6.79 -5.14 -1.63
C GLY A 307 -8.22 -5.46 -2.02
N THR A 308 -9.20 -5.12 -1.18
CA THR A 308 -10.62 -5.33 -1.50
C THR A 308 -11.20 -4.31 -2.50
N ARG A 309 -10.43 -3.29 -2.92
CA ARG A 309 -10.84 -2.37 -3.99
C ARG A 309 -10.49 -2.95 -5.35
N LEU A 310 -11.44 -2.85 -6.29
CA LEU A 310 -11.32 -3.32 -7.69
C LEU A 310 -10.32 -2.54 -8.57
N LEU A 311 -9.06 -2.41 -8.17
CA LEU A 311 -8.06 -1.52 -8.79
C LEU A 311 -7.48 -2.03 -10.13
N ARG A 312 -7.73 -3.28 -10.52
CA ARG A 312 -7.09 -3.89 -11.68
C ARG A 312 -7.71 -3.46 -13.00
N ALA A 313 -9.02 -3.29 -13.05
CA ALA A 313 -9.74 -2.99 -14.30
C ALA A 313 -9.26 -1.69 -15.00
N PRO A 314 -9.02 -0.56 -14.29
CA PRO A 314 -8.47 0.65 -14.92
C PRO A 314 -7.09 0.45 -15.53
N LEU A 315 -6.22 -0.33 -14.86
CA LEU A 315 -4.88 -0.62 -15.34
C LEU A 315 -4.93 -1.49 -16.61
N GLU A 316 -5.74 -2.55 -16.62
CA GLU A 316 -5.90 -3.40 -17.80
C GLU A 316 -6.50 -2.63 -18.99
N LEU A 317 -7.48 -1.77 -18.73
CA LEU A 317 -8.03 -0.89 -19.76
C LEU A 317 -6.93 -0.02 -20.39
N LEU A 318 -6.10 0.61 -19.55
CA LEU A 318 -4.99 1.46 -20.02
C LEU A 318 -3.99 0.66 -20.87
N LEU A 319 -3.63 -0.55 -20.46
CA LEU A 319 -2.71 -1.43 -21.20
C LEU A 319 -3.30 -1.83 -22.57
N ARG A 320 -4.58 -2.25 -22.61
CA ARG A 320 -5.23 -2.64 -23.88
C ARG A 320 -5.39 -1.47 -24.84
N LEU A 321 -5.60 -0.24 -24.32
CA LEU A 321 -5.64 0.96 -25.14
C LEU A 321 -4.35 1.17 -25.91
N GLU A 322 -3.19 0.97 -25.28
CA GLU A 322 -1.89 1.08 -25.95
C GLU A 322 -1.72 0.08 -27.10
N MET A 323 -2.37 -1.09 -27.01
CA MET A 323 -2.36 -2.13 -28.05
C MET A 323 -3.35 -1.89 -29.18
N ALA A 324 -4.40 -1.10 -28.96
CA ALA A 324 -5.46 -0.86 -29.94
C ALA A 324 -5.09 0.13 -31.08
N LYS A 325 -3.81 0.43 -31.29
CA LYS A 325 -3.33 1.47 -32.22
C LYS A 325 -3.57 1.15 -33.70
N GLU A 326 -3.54 -0.12 -34.09
CA GLU A 326 -3.45 -0.52 -35.52
C GLU A 326 -4.69 -1.28 -36.06
N GLY A 327 -5.72 -1.52 -35.25
CA GLY A 327 -6.86 -2.37 -35.64
C GLY A 327 -8.22 -1.67 -35.84
N LEU A 328 -8.33 -0.40 -35.47
CA LEU A 328 -9.62 0.32 -35.40
C LEU A 328 -9.77 1.37 -36.50
N THR A 329 -10.94 1.39 -37.13
CA THR A 329 -11.37 2.47 -38.04
C THR A 329 -11.38 3.82 -37.32
N PRO A 330 -11.32 4.95 -38.05
CA PRO A 330 -11.41 6.28 -37.43
C PRO A 330 -12.65 6.46 -36.55
N GLU A 331 -13.80 5.92 -36.96
CA GLU A 331 -15.05 5.99 -36.21
C GLU A 331 -15.00 5.16 -34.92
N GLU A 332 -14.52 3.91 -35.00
CA GLU A 332 -14.32 3.07 -33.81
C GLU A 332 -13.33 3.69 -32.83
N ARG A 333 -12.27 4.35 -33.32
CA ARG A 333 -11.32 5.09 -32.47
C ARG A 333 -11.98 6.25 -31.74
N LEU A 334 -12.81 7.03 -32.42
CA LEU A 334 -13.55 8.13 -31.80
C LEU A 334 -14.50 7.61 -30.71
N ARG A 335 -15.29 6.58 -31.03
CA ARG A 335 -16.21 5.90 -30.11
C ARG A 335 -15.51 5.38 -28.85
N LEU A 336 -14.40 4.65 -29.05
CA LEU A 336 -13.53 4.20 -27.96
C LEU A 336 -13.01 5.38 -27.13
N GLY A 337 -12.58 6.45 -27.80
CA GLY A 337 -12.10 7.67 -27.14
C GLY A 337 -13.15 8.33 -26.24
N VAL A 338 -14.41 8.37 -26.68
CA VAL A 338 -15.54 8.90 -25.91
C VAL A 338 -15.84 8.03 -24.68
N ALA A 339 -15.93 6.71 -24.87
CA ALA A 339 -16.21 5.78 -23.77
C ALA A 339 -15.11 5.84 -22.69
N VAL A 340 -13.84 5.80 -23.11
CA VAL A 340 -12.68 5.87 -22.22
C VAL A 340 -12.60 7.21 -21.49
N TRP A 341 -12.91 8.32 -22.17
CA TRP A 341 -12.94 9.64 -21.53
C TRP A 341 -13.97 9.69 -20.40
N LYS A 342 -15.21 9.25 -20.66
CA LYS A 342 -16.29 9.22 -19.66
C LYS A 342 -15.92 8.35 -18.47
N LEU A 343 -15.46 7.13 -18.73
CA LEU A 343 -15.08 6.18 -17.70
C LEU A 343 -13.88 6.68 -16.88
N GLY A 344 -12.86 7.23 -17.54
CA GLY A 344 -11.71 7.84 -16.89
C GLY A 344 -12.10 9.00 -15.97
N GLY A 345 -13.05 9.85 -16.40
CA GLY A 345 -13.60 10.92 -15.57
C GLY A 345 -14.21 10.41 -14.26
N ARG A 346 -15.06 9.38 -14.32
CA ARG A 346 -15.67 8.78 -13.12
C ARG A 346 -14.68 8.06 -12.23
N ILE A 347 -13.67 7.41 -12.80
CA ILE A 347 -12.58 6.82 -12.02
C ILE A 347 -11.80 7.94 -11.30
N ALA A 348 -11.57 9.07 -11.97
CA ALA A 348 -10.85 10.21 -11.41
C ALA A 348 -11.60 10.97 -10.30
N GLU A 349 -12.90 10.71 -10.11
CA GLU A 349 -13.69 11.20 -8.97
C GLU A 349 -13.44 10.39 -7.69
N GLY A 350 -12.68 9.30 -7.77
CA GLY A 350 -12.29 8.48 -6.61
C GLY A 350 -11.42 9.23 -5.61
N ASN A 351 -11.35 8.71 -4.39
CA ASN A 351 -10.64 9.34 -3.27
C ASN A 351 -9.21 8.78 -3.06
N THR A 352 -8.76 7.86 -3.91
CA THR A 352 -7.40 7.31 -3.87
C THR A 352 -6.51 7.90 -4.95
N SER A 353 -5.22 8.04 -4.63
CA SER A 353 -4.17 8.48 -5.54
C SER A 353 -4.11 7.62 -6.81
N PHE A 354 -4.31 6.30 -6.66
CA PHE A 354 -4.35 5.37 -7.77
C PHE A 354 -5.54 5.64 -8.70
N GLU A 355 -6.73 5.84 -8.17
CA GLU A 355 -7.94 6.12 -8.94
C GLU A 355 -7.80 7.45 -9.70
N VAL A 356 -7.40 8.53 -9.03
CA VAL A 356 -7.23 9.82 -9.71
C VAL A 356 -6.14 9.75 -10.79
N LEU A 357 -5.04 9.06 -10.54
CA LEU A 357 -3.98 8.86 -11.53
C LEU A 357 -4.47 8.03 -12.74
N MET A 358 -5.11 6.89 -12.50
CA MET A 358 -5.59 6.00 -13.57
C MET A 358 -6.74 6.63 -14.35
N GLY A 359 -7.69 7.26 -13.68
CA GLY A 359 -8.77 8.00 -14.32
C GLY A 359 -8.24 9.13 -15.22
N SER A 360 -7.28 9.92 -14.72
CA SER A 360 -6.64 10.98 -15.50
C SER A 360 -5.87 10.42 -16.70
N LYS A 361 -5.16 9.29 -16.55
CA LYS A 361 -4.45 8.64 -17.67
C LYS A 361 -5.41 8.07 -18.72
N LEU A 362 -6.55 7.53 -18.30
CA LEU A 362 -7.60 7.09 -19.21
C LEU A 362 -8.20 8.29 -19.95
N MET A 363 -8.51 9.40 -19.27
CA MET A 363 -8.96 10.64 -19.91
C MET A 363 -7.95 11.14 -20.95
N GLU A 364 -6.65 11.17 -20.62
CA GLU A 364 -5.59 11.55 -21.56
C GLU A 364 -5.63 10.70 -22.85
N GLN A 365 -5.78 9.38 -22.69
CA GLN A 365 -5.88 8.43 -23.80
C GLN A 365 -7.19 8.55 -24.58
N GLY A 366 -8.31 8.84 -23.91
CA GLY A 366 -9.60 9.10 -24.54
C GLY A 366 -9.56 10.36 -25.40
N ALA A 367 -8.99 11.45 -24.88
CA ALA A 367 -8.82 12.72 -25.58
C ALA A 367 -7.90 12.58 -26.80
N LEU A 368 -6.78 11.86 -26.67
CA LEU A 368 -5.90 11.56 -27.80
C LEU A 368 -6.65 10.89 -28.96
N ARG A 369 -7.52 9.92 -28.68
CA ARG A 369 -8.32 9.21 -29.68
C ARG A 369 -9.42 10.06 -30.32
N LYS A 370 -9.94 11.04 -29.56
CA LYS A 370 -10.88 12.04 -30.06
C LYS A 370 -10.24 13.14 -30.91
N GLY A 371 -8.90 13.29 -30.88
CA GLY A 371 -8.21 14.46 -31.42
C GLY A 371 -8.42 15.74 -30.60
N ASP A 372 -8.69 15.59 -29.30
CA ASP A 372 -9.00 16.68 -28.36
C ASP A 372 -7.74 17.07 -27.58
N GLU A 373 -6.88 17.90 -28.16
CA GLU A 373 -5.59 18.28 -27.55
C GLU A 373 -5.76 19.07 -26.24
N ALA A 374 -6.82 19.88 -26.12
CA ALA A 374 -7.10 20.62 -24.89
C ALA A 374 -7.49 19.69 -23.74
N GLY A 375 -8.41 18.74 -24.00
CA GLY A 375 -8.78 17.70 -23.04
C GLY A 375 -7.60 16.82 -22.65
N ARG A 376 -6.73 16.50 -23.61
CA ARG A 376 -5.50 15.73 -23.35
C ARG A 376 -4.54 16.47 -22.43
N ALA A 377 -4.27 17.75 -22.70
CA ALA A 377 -3.39 18.57 -21.88
C ALA A 377 -3.92 18.72 -20.45
N LEU A 378 -5.24 18.92 -20.29
CA LEU A 378 -5.90 18.99 -18.99
C LEU A 378 -5.72 17.69 -18.19
N ALA A 379 -6.00 16.54 -18.81
CA ALA A 379 -5.89 15.24 -18.17
C ALA A 379 -4.43 14.88 -17.82
N ALA A 380 -3.48 15.21 -18.70
CA ALA A 380 -2.06 15.02 -18.42
C ALA A 380 -1.58 15.88 -17.24
N ALA A 381 -2.04 17.13 -17.14
CA ALA A 381 -1.73 18.00 -16.01
C ALA A 381 -2.31 17.46 -14.68
N ALA A 382 -3.53 16.91 -14.70
CA ALA A 382 -4.14 16.28 -13.54
C ALA A 382 -3.34 15.06 -13.06
N ALA A 383 -2.94 14.16 -13.98
CA ALA A 383 -2.10 13.02 -13.66
C ALA A 383 -0.74 13.44 -13.07
N GLN A 384 -0.11 14.46 -13.66
CA GLN A 384 1.17 14.98 -13.18
C GLN A 384 1.06 15.60 -11.78
N ARG A 385 -0.04 16.30 -11.50
CA ARG A 385 -0.32 16.88 -10.18
C ARG A 385 -0.41 15.79 -9.10
N ILE A 386 -1.10 14.67 -9.38
CA ILE A 386 -1.16 13.55 -8.43
C ILE A 386 0.20 12.93 -8.18
N LEU A 387 1.00 12.69 -9.24
CA LEU A 387 2.36 12.17 -9.07
C LEU A 387 3.23 13.12 -8.22
N GLU A 388 3.10 14.43 -8.40
CA GLU A 388 3.82 15.42 -7.60
C GLU A 388 3.35 15.41 -6.13
N VAL A 389 2.05 15.40 -5.90
CA VAL A 389 1.45 15.36 -4.55
C VAL A 389 1.85 14.08 -3.82
N SER A 390 1.81 12.92 -4.48
CA SER A 390 2.29 11.65 -3.91
C SER A 390 3.79 11.68 -3.60
N ARG A 391 4.62 12.23 -4.49
CA ARG A 391 6.07 12.37 -4.25
C ARG A 391 6.38 13.31 -3.09
N VAL A 392 5.66 14.43 -2.97
CA VAL A 392 5.89 15.40 -1.90
C VAL A 392 5.41 14.83 -0.56
N SER A 393 4.25 14.18 -0.52
CA SER A 393 3.75 13.55 0.71
C SER A 393 4.59 12.34 1.15
N SER A 394 5.12 11.54 0.22
CA SER A 394 6.01 10.41 0.55
C SER A 394 7.29 10.86 1.26
N ASN A 395 7.75 12.09 1.02
CA ASN A 395 8.92 12.66 1.69
C ASN A 395 8.73 12.85 3.20
N LEU A 396 7.47 12.92 3.69
CA LEU A 396 7.18 13.01 5.12
C LEU A 396 7.49 11.72 5.86
N ARG A 397 7.47 10.57 5.15
CA ARG A 397 7.71 9.23 5.69
C ARG A 397 7.02 9.00 7.05
N PRO A 398 5.67 8.90 7.09
CA PRO A 398 4.90 8.74 8.33
C PRO A 398 5.44 7.60 9.22
N ASP A 399 5.99 6.56 8.61
CA ASP A 399 6.66 5.41 9.23
C ASP A 399 7.86 5.74 10.13
N LEU A 400 8.50 6.89 9.95
CA LEU A 400 9.65 7.34 10.77
C LEU A 400 9.22 7.95 12.11
N TRP A 401 7.92 8.17 12.30
CA TRP A 401 7.37 8.89 13.44
C TRP A 401 6.52 7.95 14.30
N PRO A 402 7.11 7.11 15.18
CA PRO A 402 6.40 6.11 15.99
C PRO A 402 5.56 6.77 17.12
N LEU A 403 4.58 7.57 16.69
CA LEU A 403 3.62 8.34 17.44
C LEU A 403 2.24 7.71 17.21
N PRO A 404 1.77 6.82 18.12
CA PRO A 404 0.49 6.14 17.97
C PRO A 404 -0.71 7.04 17.68
N SER A 405 -0.73 8.24 18.26
CA SER A 405 -1.82 9.18 18.06
C SER A 405 -1.77 9.81 16.66
N PHE A 406 -0.57 10.16 16.17
CA PHE A 406 -0.38 10.65 14.80
C PHE A 406 -0.74 9.59 13.75
N HIS A 407 -0.27 8.36 13.91
CA HIS A 407 -0.57 7.28 12.96
C HIS A 407 -2.05 6.96 12.84
N ARG A 408 -2.80 7.06 13.95
CA ARG A 408 -4.25 6.88 13.93
C ARG A 408 -4.94 7.96 13.12
N GLU A 409 -4.63 9.23 13.41
CA GLU A 409 -5.18 10.35 12.67
C GLU A 409 -4.77 10.34 11.19
N TRP A 410 -3.53 9.92 10.90
CA TRP A 410 -3.04 9.76 9.53
C TRP A 410 -3.85 8.69 8.79
N LEU A 411 -3.97 7.50 9.36
CA LEU A 411 -4.69 6.38 8.75
C LEU A 411 -6.16 6.72 8.53
N GLU A 412 -6.83 7.31 9.52
CA GLU A 412 -8.22 7.77 9.41
C GLU A 412 -8.40 8.76 8.26
N ALA A 413 -7.54 9.80 8.18
CA ALA A 413 -7.60 10.77 7.10
C ALA A 413 -7.26 10.16 5.73
N HIS A 414 -6.38 9.16 5.70
CA HIS A 414 -5.97 8.47 4.47
C HIS A 414 -7.08 7.56 3.94
N LEU A 415 -7.87 6.95 4.83
CA LEU A 415 -9.03 6.14 4.48
C LEU A 415 -10.23 6.98 4.04
N ASP A 416 -10.42 8.16 4.63
CA ASP A 416 -11.48 9.10 4.24
C ASP A 416 -11.22 9.66 2.82
N ASP A 417 -10.07 10.29 2.61
CA ASP A 417 -9.69 10.89 1.33
C ASP A 417 -8.16 11.03 1.24
N GLU A 418 -7.50 10.00 0.69
CA GLU A 418 -6.06 9.94 0.49
C GLU A 418 -5.56 11.15 -0.33
N VAL A 419 -6.29 11.53 -1.39
CA VAL A 419 -5.87 12.64 -2.26
C VAL A 419 -5.89 13.95 -1.50
N ARG A 420 -6.99 14.25 -0.82
CA ARG A 420 -7.12 15.46 -0.01
C ARG A 420 -6.10 15.50 1.12
N LEU A 421 -5.84 14.38 1.80
CA LEU A 421 -4.80 14.27 2.81
C LEU A 421 -3.45 14.69 2.23
N MET A 422 -3.02 14.07 1.12
CA MET A 422 -1.73 14.38 0.50
C MET A 422 -1.66 15.83 0.00
N GLU A 423 -2.76 16.41 -0.49
CA GLU A 423 -2.80 17.81 -0.93
C GLU A 423 -2.53 18.79 0.23
N THR A 424 -2.95 18.46 1.46
CA THR A 424 -2.66 19.30 2.64
C THR A 424 -1.17 19.47 2.91
N PHE A 425 -0.36 18.54 2.40
CA PHE A 425 1.09 18.49 2.54
C PHE A 425 1.81 19.24 1.40
N VAL A 426 1.10 19.64 0.34
CA VAL A 426 1.68 20.47 -0.73
C VAL A 426 1.38 21.95 -0.53
N VAL A 427 0.16 22.28 -0.11
CA VAL A 427 -0.33 23.66 0.03
C VAL A 427 -0.24 24.11 1.49
N ARG A 428 0.27 25.33 1.73
CA ARG A 428 0.49 25.88 3.07
C ARG A 428 -0.80 26.36 3.72
#